data_AF-A0A3N5G261-F1
#
_entry.id   AF-A0A3N5G261-F1
#
_cell.length_a   1.000
_cell.length_b   1.000
_cell.length_c   1.000
_cell.angle_alpha   90.00
_cell.angle_beta   90.00
_cell.angle_gamma   90.00
#
_symmetry.space_group_name_H-M   'P 1'
#
loop_
_entity.id
_entity.type
_entity.pdbx_description
1 polymer ?
#
loop_
_entity_poly.entity_id
_entity_poly.type
_entity_poly.pdbx_seq_one_letter_code
_entity_poly.pdbx_strand_id
1 'polypeptide(L)'
;MNLALNTNASQYKKGDIRNAVSFALSSAATQARQRFEHYDVLCRQFEQKYKLNSDEFARQFDAGALGDDVDYFDWYAAKRGLDLWRERYEILSGVSV
;
A
#
# COMPACT_ATOMS: atom_id res chain seq x y z
N MET A 1 -8.48 -14.17 12.39
CA MET A 1 -9.07 -13.06 13.17
C MET A 1 -10.47 -12.81 12.62
N ASN A 2 -11.47 -12.59 13.47
CA ASN A 2 -12.84 -12.30 13.05
C ASN A 2 -13.20 -10.85 13.39
N LEU A 3 -13.65 -10.08 12.40
CA LEU A 3 -14.11 -8.70 12.56
C LEU A 3 -15.63 -8.67 12.32
N ALA A 4 -16.39 -8.10 13.26
CA ALA A 4 -17.83 -7.96 13.13
C ALA A 4 -18.20 -6.69 12.34
N LEU A 5 -19.16 -6.81 11.42
CA LEU A 5 -19.72 -5.69 10.66
C LEU A 5 -21.10 -5.32 11.23
N ASN A 6 -21.19 -4.13 11.83
CA ASN A 6 -22.44 -3.58 12.32
C ASN A 6 -23.02 -2.60 11.30
N THR A 7 -24.32 -2.69 11.02
CA THR A 7 -25.01 -1.80 10.10
C THR A 7 -26.43 -1.51 10.56
N ASN A 8 -26.86 -0.26 10.39
CA ASN A 8 -28.24 0.17 10.65
C ASN A 8 -29.13 0.05 9.40
N ALA A 9 -28.62 -0.53 8.31
CA ALA A 9 -29.31 -0.67 7.03
C ALA A 9 -30.31 -1.85 7.02
N SER A 10 -31.12 -1.96 8.07
CA SER A 10 -32.03 -3.09 8.32
C SER A 10 -33.13 -3.25 7.27
N GLN A 11 -33.35 -2.24 6.44
CA GLN A 11 -34.30 -2.29 5.32
C GLN A 11 -33.82 -3.15 4.14
N TYR A 12 -32.53 -3.51 4.08
CA TYR A 12 -31.99 -4.32 2.98
C TYR A 12 -31.75 -5.77 3.38
N LYS A 13 -31.79 -6.68 2.40
CA LYS A 13 -31.47 -8.09 2.64
C LYS A 13 -29.99 -8.21 3.02
N LYS A 14 -29.69 -9.11 3.95
CA LYS A 14 -28.31 -9.41 4.38
C LYS A 14 -27.38 -9.73 3.20
N GLY A 15 -27.89 -10.42 2.18
CA GLY A 15 -27.14 -10.74 0.96
C GLY A 15 -26.75 -9.49 0.16
N ASP A 16 -27.65 -8.52 0.02
CA ASP A 16 -27.37 -7.27 -0.71
C ASP A 16 -26.33 -6.43 0.02
N ILE A 17 -26.42 -6.36 1.35
CA ILE A 17 -25.42 -5.70 2.21
C ILE A 17 -24.06 -6.39 2.04
N ARG A 18 -24.01 -7.72 2.15
CA ARG A 18 -22.77 -8.50 1.97
C ARG A 18 -22.15 -8.23 0.59
N ASN A 19 -22.95 -8.25 -0.47
CA ASN A 19 -22.48 -8.03 -1.82
C ASN A 19 -21.90 -6.61 -1.98
N ALA A 20 -22.56 -5.59 -1.44
CA ALA A 20 -22.07 -4.22 -1.48
C ALA A 20 -20.74 -4.07 -0.72
N VAL A 21 -20.63 -4.67 0.47
CA VAL A 21 -19.38 -4.64 1.26
C VAL A 21 -18.26 -5.41 0.55
N SER A 22 -18.55 -6.60 0.03
CA SER A 22 -17.59 -7.42 -0.72
C SER A 22 -17.08 -6.71 -1.97
N PHE A 23 -17.97 -6.06 -2.71
CA PHE A 23 -17.61 -5.22 -3.86
C PHE A 23 -16.69 -4.05 -3.44
N ALA A 24 -17.04 -3.33 -2.36
CA ALA A 24 -16.22 -2.23 -1.87
C ALA A 24 -14.81 -2.69 -1.45
N LEU A 25 -14.71 -3.81 -0.74
CA LEU A 25 -13.43 -4.40 -0.33
C LEU A 25 -12.59 -4.82 -1.53
N SER A 26 -13.19 -5.49 -2.52
CA SER A 26 -12.50 -5.96 -3.72
C SER A 26 -12.00 -4.79 -4.58
N SER A 27 -12.82 -3.75 -4.72
CA SER A 27 -12.44 -2.51 -5.42
C SER A 27 -11.31 -1.78 -4.69
N ALA A 28 -11.38 -1.68 -3.36
CA ALA A 28 -10.34 -1.05 -2.55
C ALA A 28 -9.02 -1.84 -2.59
N ALA A 29 -9.07 -3.18 -2.56
CA ALA A 29 -7.89 -4.03 -2.71
C ALA A 29 -7.24 -3.85 -4.08
N THR A 30 -8.05 -3.78 -5.14
CA THR A 30 -7.57 -3.52 -6.51
C THR A 30 -6.85 -2.17 -6.61
N GLN A 31 -7.45 -1.11 -6.04
CA GLN A 31 -6.82 0.22 -6.02
C GLN A 31 -5.53 0.24 -5.19
N ALA A 32 -5.51 -0.45 -4.04
CA ALA A 32 -4.32 -0.56 -3.21
C ALA A 32 -3.19 -1.28 -3.96
N ARG A 33 -3.51 -2.37 -4.68
CA ARG A 33 -2.56 -3.10 -5.52
C ARG A 33 -1.95 -2.21 -6.60
N GLN A 34 -2.77 -1.44 -7.33
CA GLN A 34 -2.27 -0.54 -8.38
C GLN A 34 -1.29 0.49 -7.83
N ARG A 35 -1.56 1.04 -6.65
CA ARG A 35 -0.65 2.00 -6.00
C ARG A 35 0.60 1.32 -5.47
N PHE A 36 0.49 0.13 -4.89
CA PHE A 36 1.62 -0.70 -4.49
C PHE A 36 2.56 -0.95 -5.68
N GLU A 37 2.03 -1.43 -6.81
CA GLU A 37 2.80 -1.68 -8.04
C GLU A 37 3.44 -0.40 -8.59
N HIS A 38 2.73 0.74 -8.54
CA HIS A 38 3.28 2.03 -8.96
C HIS A 38 4.51 2.43 -8.14
N TYR A 39 4.42 2.39 -6.81
CA TYR A 39 5.55 2.72 -5.95
C TYR A 39 6.68 1.69 -6.01
N ASP A 40 6.38 0.41 -6.30
CA ASP A 40 7.40 -0.62 -6.52
C ASP A 40 8.26 -0.29 -7.74
N VAL A 41 7.61 0.12 -8.84
CA VAL A 41 8.31 0.58 -10.04
C VAL A 41 9.17 1.81 -9.75
N LEU A 42 8.66 2.80 -9.01
CA LEU A 42 9.45 3.98 -8.64
C LEU A 42 10.69 3.59 -7.82
N CYS A 43 10.53 2.76 -6.78
CA CYS A 43 11.65 2.29 -5.97
C CYS A 43 12.70 1.60 -6.84
N ARG A 44 12.30 0.69 -7.73
CA ARG A 44 13.23 -0.01 -8.65
C ARG A 44 13.99 0.93 -9.58
N GLN A 45 13.37 2.04 -10.03
CA GLN A 45 14.05 3.03 -10.86
C GLN A 45 15.17 3.74 -10.07
N PHE A 46 14.91 4.12 -8.83
CA PHE A 46 15.94 4.66 -7.94
C PHE A 46 17.04 3.64 -7.66
N GLU A 47 16.68 2.39 -7.37
CA GLU A 47 17.64 1.32 -7.11
C GLU A 47 18.58 1.10 -8.30
N GLN A 48 18.05 1.14 -9.53
CA GLN A 48 18.85 1.06 -10.75
C GLN A 48 19.73 2.29 -10.95
N LYS A 49 19.20 3.50 -10.72
CA LYS A 49 19.91 4.77 -10.90
C LYS A 49 21.12 4.89 -9.97
N TYR A 50 20.93 4.57 -8.69
CA TYR A 50 21.97 4.72 -7.65
C TYR A 50 22.73 3.43 -7.36
N LYS A 51 22.32 2.29 -7.95
CA LYS A 51 22.90 0.95 -7.72
C LYS A 51 22.90 0.52 -6.25
N LEU A 52 21.87 0.95 -5.52
CA LEU A 52 21.61 0.57 -4.13
C LEU A 52 20.25 -0.14 -4.10
N ASN A 53 20.12 -1.23 -3.33
CA ASN A 53 18.78 -1.76 -3.04
C ASN A 53 18.08 -0.91 -1.98
N SER A 54 16.76 -1.00 -1.86
CA SER A 54 15.98 -0.17 -0.93
C SER A 54 16.40 -0.29 0.54
N ASP A 55 16.93 -1.43 0.98
CA ASP A 55 17.39 -1.61 2.37
C ASP A 55 18.68 -0.83 2.63
N GLU A 56 19.61 -0.87 1.68
CA GLU A 56 20.84 -0.09 1.72
C GLU A 56 20.55 1.42 1.62
N PHE A 57 19.63 1.78 0.72
CA PHE A 57 19.14 3.13 0.54
C PHE A 57 18.55 3.70 1.85
N ALA A 58 17.69 2.92 2.53
CA ALA A 58 17.10 3.30 3.81
C ALA A 58 18.17 3.51 4.89
N ARG A 59 19.12 2.56 5.00
CA ARG A 59 20.20 2.65 5.97
C ARG A 59 21.05 3.91 5.77
N GLN A 60 21.41 4.23 4.53
CA GLN A 60 22.23 5.41 4.24
C GLN A 60 21.45 6.72 4.40
N PHE A 61 20.16 6.74 4.03
CA PHE A 61 19.28 7.88 4.24
C PHE A 61 19.12 8.21 5.73
N ASP A 62 18.80 7.19 6.55
CA ASP A 62 18.61 7.34 7.99
C ASP A 62 19.90 7.72 8.73
N ALA A 63 21.05 7.30 8.21
CA ALA A 63 22.37 7.69 8.71
C ALA A 63 22.78 9.12 8.29
N GLY A 64 22.02 9.78 7.41
CA GLY A 64 22.37 11.08 6.83
C GLY A 64 23.57 11.03 5.86
N ALA A 65 23.90 9.85 5.34
CA ALA A 65 25.09 9.62 4.50
C ALA A 65 24.88 9.96 3.02
N LEU A 66 23.62 10.07 2.56
CA LEU A 66 23.28 10.36 1.17
C LEU A 66 23.42 11.87 0.83
N GLY A 67 23.39 12.75 1.82
CA GLY A 67 23.37 14.20 1.61
C GLY A 67 21.93 14.74 1.49
N ASP A 68 21.77 15.86 0.79
CA ASP A 68 20.53 16.65 0.73
C ASP A 68 19.92 16.76 -0.68
N ASP A 69 20.31 15.87 -1.60
CA ASP A 69 19.72 15.81 -2.93
C ASP A 69 18.21 15.50 -2.84
N VAL A 70 17.41 16.27 -3.58
CA VAL A 70 15.95 16.13 -3.66
C VAL A 70 15.54 14.71 -4.07
N ASP A 71 16.33 14.06 -4.92
CA ASP A 71 16.04 12.72 -5.40
C ASP A 71 16.00 11.69 -4.27
N TYR A 72 16.75 11.89 -3.19
CA TYR A 72 16.73 10.98 -2.03
C TYR A 72 15.44 11.13 -1.21
N PHE A 73 14.89 12.34 -1.14
CA PHE A 73 13.60 12.57 -0.50
C PHE A 73 12.45 12.01 -1.36
N ASP A 74 12.55 12.11 -2.68
CA ASP A 74 11.59 11.49 -3.60
C ASP A 74 11.62 9.97 -3.50
N TRP A 75 12.82 9.36 -3.43
CA TRP A 75 12.96 7.94 -3.14
C TRP A 75 12.33 7.57 -1.80
N TYR A 76 12.61 8.34 -0.74
CA TYR A 76 12.05 8.07 0.59
C TYR A 76 10.52 8.13 0.58
N ALA A 77 9.94 9.13 -0.08
CA ALA A 77 8.50 9.24 -0.27
C ALA A 77 7.93 8.04 -1.04
N ALA A 78 8.62 7.58 -2.10
CA ALA A 78 8.24 6.40 -2.85
C ALA A 78 8.28 5.13 -1.99
N LYS A 79 9.34 4.93 -1.19
CA LYS A 79 9.49 3.78 -0.29
C LYS A 79 8.40 3.75 0.79
N ARG A 80 8.08 4.92 1.37
CA ARG A 80 6.96 5.05 2.33
C ARG A 80 5.62 4.74 1.68
N GLY A 81 5.41 5.19 0.44
CA GLY A 81 4.24 4.84 -0.36
C GLY A 81 4.15 3.32 -0.60
N LEU A 82 5.25 2.70 -1.01
CA LEU A 82 5.34 1.26 -1.26
C LEU A 82 4.89 0.45 -0.03
N ASP A 83 5.47 0.75 1.14
CA ASP A 83 5.17 0.03 2.38
C ASP A 83 3.70 0.21 2.79
N LEU A 84 3.18 1.44 2.73
CA LEU A 84 1.80 1.76 3.08
C LEU A 84 0.80 1.01 2.19
N TRP A 85 1.02 1.03 0.87
CA TRP A 85 0.09 0.41 -0.07
C TRP A 85 0.23 -1.11 -0.11
N ARG A 86 1.42 -1.66 0.18
CA ARG A 86 1.61 -3.10 0.42
C ARG A 86 0.78 -3.57 1.60
N GLU A 87 0.96 -2.95 2.77
CA GLU A 87 0.21 -3.30 3.99
C GLU A 87 -1.30 -3.21 3.75
N ARG A 88 -1.76 -2.12 3.13
CA ARG A 88 -3.18 -1.93 2.84
C ARG A 88 -3.71 -2.97 1.85
N TYR A 89 -2.93 -3.34 0.84
CA TYR A 89 -3.31 -4.39 -0.10
C TYR A 89 -3.39 -5.76 0.58
N GLU A 90 -2.40 -6.12 1.39
CA GLU A 90 -2.36 -7.39 2.14
C GLU A 90 -3.57 -7.51 3.07
N ILE A 91 -3.90 -6.45 3.82
CA ILE A 91 -5.09 -6.42 4.67
C ILE A 91 -6.35 -6.62 3.84
N LEU A 92 -6.57 -5.80 2.81
CA LEU A 92 -7.85 -5.80 2.07
C LEU A 92 -8.05 -7.06 1.22
N SER A 93 -6.98 -7.61 0.64
CA SER A 93 -7.04 -8.84 -0.16
C SER A 93 -7.22 -10.09 0.70
N GLY A 94 -6.84 -10.04 1.98
CA GLY A 94 -7.06 -11.11 2.95
C GLY A 94 -8.45 -11.12 3.58
N VAL A 95 -9.30 -10.11 3.34
CA VAL A 95 -10.65 -10.02 3.94
C VAL A 95 -11.69 -10.69 3.04
N SER A 96 -12.47 -11.58 3.64
CA SER A 96 -13.69 -12.16 3.06
C SER A 96 -14.89 -11.91 3.98
N VAL A 97 -16.05 -11.57 3.40
CA VAL A 97 -17.27 -11.19 4.13
C VAL A 97 -18.49 -12.00 3.69
#